data_AF-A0A9D8MLF2-F1
#
_entry.id   AF-A0A9D8MLF2-F1
#
_cell.length_a   1.000
_cell.length_b   1.000
_cell.length_c   1.000
_cell.angle_alpha   90.00
_cell.angle_beta   90.00
_cell.angle_gamma   90.00
#
_symmetry.space_group_name_H-M   'P 1'
#
loop_
_entity.id
_entity.type
_entity.pdbx_description
1 polymer ?
#
loop_
_entity_poly.entity_id
_entity_poly.type
_entity_poly.pdbx_seq_one_letter_code
_entity_poly.pdbx_strand_id
1 'polypeptide(L)'
;VGQLPVYYNKRAPRPHDYIEMPAKPLYPFGYGLSYTTFEYRNLNITTTKGSDVKVSLDVANTGDRDGEEVVQLYIHDELASVVQPLKQLKAFRRVMIPRGETRHVEFTLSREDLSIVNAKMQTVFEPGDFRIMIGASSDDIRLQKVVSVE
;
A
#
# COMPACT_ATOMS: atom_id res chain seq x y z
N VAL A 1 -27.66 -10.12 -0.50
CA VAL A 1 -26.89 -10.70 0.62
C VAL A 1 -25.90 -11.69 0.02
N GLY A 2 -24.59 -11.58 0.26
CA GLY A 2 -23.64 -12.57 -0.30
C GLY A 2 -22.24 -12.09 -0.73
N GLN A 3 -21.86 -10.83 -0.46
CA GLN A 3 -20.55 -10.31 -0.88
C GLN A 3 -19.36 -10.81 -0.05
N LEU A 4 -19.62 -11.51 1.06
CA LEU A 4 -18.54 -12.05 1.89
C LEU A 4 -17.78 -13.16 1.13
N PRO A 5 -16.44 -13.17 1.19
CA PRO A 5 -15.59 -12.29 1.98
C PRO A 5 -15.19 -10.96 1.29
N VAL A 6 -15.13 -9.87 2.07
CA VAL A 6 -14.82 -8.50 1.60
C VAL A 6 -13.48 -7.94 2.09
N TYR A 7 -12.56 -8.79 2.57
CA TYR A 7 -11.21 -8.34 2.94
C TYR A 7 -10.44 -7.80 1.73
N TYR A 8 -9.55 -6.83 1.94
CA TYR A 8 -8.85 -6.11 0.86
C TYR A 8 -7.74 -6.94 0.19
N ASN A 9 -7.08 -7.81 0.95
CA ASN A 9 -5.93 -8.62 0.53
C ASN A 9 -6.37 -9.87 -0.26
N LYS A 10 -7.19 -9.66 -1.30
CA LYS A 10 -7.66 -10.72 -2.19
C LYS A 10 -6.50 -11.23 -3.05
N ARG A 11 -6.45 -12.54 -3.25
CA ARG A 11 -5.52 -13.20 -4.17
C ARG A 11 -6.06 -13.09 -5.61
N ALA A 12 -5.19 -13.16 -6.60
CA ALA A 12 -5.61 -13.27 -8.00
C ALA A 12 -6.30 -14.62 -8.25
N PRO A 13 -7.30 -14.69 -9.17
CA PRO A 13 -7.85 -13.59 -9.98
C PRO A 13 -8.76 -12.64 -9.18
N ARG A 14 -8.87 -11.38 -9.64
CA ARG A 14 -9.76 -10.37 -9.04
C ARG A 14 -11.21 -10.89 -9.00
N PRO A 15 -11.96 -10.62 -7.92
CA PRO A 15 -13.37 -11.00 -7.87
C PRO A 15 -14.14 -10.35 -9.02
N HIS A 16 -15.00 -11.14 -9.64
CA HIS A 16 -15.97 -10.68 -10.63
C HIS A 16 -17.14 -9.98 -9.94
N ASP A 17 -17.78 -9.05 -10.62
CA ASP A 17 -19.04 -8.48 -10.15
C ASP A 17 -20.12 -9.56 -10.07
N TYR A 18 -21.06 -9.38 -9.15
CA TYR A 18 -22.24 -10.23 -9.09
C TYR A 18 -23.23 -9.78 -10.17
N ILE A 19 -24.09 -10.71 -10.62
CA ILE A 19 -25.09 -10.45 -11.67
C ILE A 19 -25.93 -9.19 -11.38
N GLU A 20 -26.25 -8.96 -10.10
CA GLU A 20 -27.13 -7.86 -9.67
C GLU A 20 -26.39 -6.73 -8.95
N MET A 21 -25.09 -6.86 -8.67
CA MET A 21 -24.36 -5.85 -7.89
C MET A 21 -22.84 -5.87 -8.10
N PRO A 22 -22.18 -4.71 -8.01
CA PRO A 22 -20.71 -4.66 -8.04
C PRO A 22 -20.12 -5.39 -6.83
N ALA A 23 -18.98 -6.05 -7.00
CA ALA A 23 -18.23 -6.69 -5.91
C ALA A 23 -17.40 -5.69 -5.08
N LYS A 24 -17.51 -4.39 -5.38
CA LYS A 24 -16.79 -3.31 -4.71
C LYS A 24 -17.35 -3.11 -3.28
N PRO A 25 -16.49 -3.03 -2.25
CA PRO A 25 -16.94 -2.73 -0.89
C PRO A 25 -17.52 -1.31 -0.81
N LEU A 26 -18.48 -1.11 0.10
CA LEU A 26 -19.06 0.21 0.36
C LEU A 26 -17.99 1.19 0.88
N TYR A 27 -17.17 0.72 1.83
CA TYR A 27 -15.99 1.43 2.34
C TYR A 27 -14.80 0.47 2.34
N PRO A 28 -13.75 0.74 1.55
CA PRO A 28 -12.57 -0.12 1.49
C PRO A 28 -11.75 -0.02 2.78
N PHE A 29 -10.88 -1.00 3.00
CA PHE A 29 -9.97 -0.97 4.14
C PHE A 29 -9.07 0.28 4.07
N GLY A 30 -8.87 0.93 5.21
CA GLY A 30 -8.10 2.18 5.32
C GLY A 30 -8.83 3.42 4.82
N TYR A 31 -10.12 3.33 4.45
CA TYR A 31 -10.89 4.49 4.03
C TYR A 31 -11.16 5.46 5.19
N GLY A 32 -10.89 6.74 4.94
CA GLY A 32 -11.22 7.84 5.82
C GLY A 32 -11.16 9.14 5.04
N LEU A 33 -12.09 10.05 5.32
CA LEU A 33 -12.08 11.40 4.77
C LEU A 33 -11.56 12.38 5.81
N SER A 34 -10.98 13.47 5.32
CA SER A 34 -10.59 14.63 6.13
C SER A 34 -11.39 15.85 5.69
N TYR A 35 -11.43 16.86 6.54
CA TYR A 35 -11.98 18.19 6.19
C TYR A 35 -10.99 19.05 5.40
N THR A 36 -9.82 18.50 5.07
CA THR A 36 -8.83 19.08 4.16
C THR A 36 -8.45 18.08 3.08
N THR A 37 -7.73 18.52 2.05
CA THR A 37 -7.23 17.68 0.96
C THR A 37 -5.73 17.50 1.08
N PHE A 38 -5.26 16.30 0.75
CA PHE A 38 -3.83 15.99 0.74
C PHE A 38 -3.40 15.55 -0.65
N GLU A 39 -2.19 15.92 -1.02
CA GLU A 39 -1.57 15.52 -2.27
C GLU A 39 -0.26 14.81 -2.02
N TYR A 40 -0.02 13.74 -2.78
CA TYR A 40 1.12 12.85 -2.62
C TYR A 40 2.03 13.04 -3.82
N ARG A 41 3.32 13.32 -3.59
CA ARG A 41 4.30 13.60 -4.65
C ARG A 41 5.66 13.00 -4.33
N ASN A 42 6.55 13.04 -5.33
CA ASN A 42 7.97 12.73 -5.18
C ASN A 42 8.27 11.34 -4.57
N LEU A 43 7.57 10.30 -5.03
CA LEU A 43 7.87 8.93 -4.60
C LEU A 43 9.29 8.54 -5.00
N ASN A 44 10.12 8.32 -4.00
CA ASN A 44 11.47 7.82 -4.15
C ASN A 44 11.61 6.46 -3.45
N ILE A 45 12.31 5.54 -4.10
CA ILE A 45 12.56 4.20 -3.59
C ILE A 45 14.03 3.90 -3.78
N THR A 46 14.70 3.51 -2.70
CA THR A 46 16.11 3.13 -2.73
C THR A 46 16.29 1.79 -2.05
N THR A 47 17.02 0.89 -2.70
CA THR A 47 17.43 -0.40 -2.14
C THR A 47 18.79 -0.24 -1.48
N THR A 48 18.95 -0.78 -0.28
CA THR A 48 20.23 -0.78 0.44
C THR A 48 20.86 -2.17 0.43
N LYS A 49 22.19 -2.23 0.63
CA LYS A 49 22.91 -3.49 0.75
C LYS A 49 22.38 -4.25 1.96
N GLY A 50 21.65 -5.35 1.74
CA GLY A 50 20.93 -6.08 2.80
C GLY A 50 19.46 -6.40 2.49
N SER A 51 18.97 -6.06 1.29
CA SER A 51 17.58 -6.26 0.84
C SER A 51 16.55 -5.35 1.54
N ASP A 52 17.00 -4.37 2.32
CA ASP A 52 16.12 -3.35 2.91
C ASP A 52 15.77 -2.28 1.85
N VAL A 53 14.47 -1.95 1.79
CA VAL A 53 13.90 -0.99 0.85
C VAL A 53 13.45 0.25 1.60
N LYS A 54 14.06 1.40 1.31
CA LYS A 54 13.63 2.69 1.82
C LYS A 54 12.69 3.34 0.82
N VAL A 55 11.51 3.72 1.29
CA VAL A 55 10.46 4.37 0.51
C VAL A 55 10.19 5.73 1.13
N SER A 56 10.32 6.79 0.34
CA SER A 56 10.03 8.14 0.79
C SER A 56 9.14 8.89 -0.18
N LEU A 57 8.35 9.83 0.35
CA LEU A 57 7.46 10.67 -0.41
C LEU A 57 7.19 11.99 0.32
N ASP A 58 6.66 12.94 -0.43
CA ASP A 58 6.17 14.20 0.12
C ASP A 58 4.64 14.18 0.15
N VAL A 59 4.07 14.58 1.30
CA VAL A 59 2.63 14.74 1.47
C VAL A 59 2.33 16.19 1.80
N ALA A 60 1.58 16.86 0.92
CA ALA A 60 1.22 18.26 1.03
C ALA A 60 -0.25 18.40 1.43
N ASN A 61 -0.54 19.27 2.39
CA ASN A 61 -1.91 19.68 2.71
C ASN A 61 -2.31 20.83 1.78
N THR A 62 -3.20 20.54 0.84
CA THR A 62 -3.64 21.46 -0.21
C THR A 62 -5.00 22.11 0.08
N GLY A 63 -5.64 21.76 1.20
CA GLY A 63 -6.93 22.35 1.58
C GLY A 63 -6.78 23.56 2.49
N ASP A 64 -7.91 23.96 3.10
CA ASP A 64 -8.02 25.21 3.85
C ASP A 64 -7.89 25.08 5.36
N ARG A 65 -7.60 23.88 5.85
CA ARG A 65 -7.51 23.56 7.28
C ARG A 65 -6.34 22.66 7.57
N ASP A 66 -5.82 22.75 8.78
CA ASP A 66 -4.88 21.75 9.28
C ASP A 66 -5.56 20.38 9.34
N GLY A 67 -4.79 19.31 9.13
CA GLY A 67 -5.33 17.96 9.20
C GLY A 67 -4.26 16.91 9.42
N GLU A 68 -4.69 15.76 9.93
CA GLU A 68 -3.87 14.56 9.96
C GLU A 68 -4.18 13.68 8.76
N GLU A 69 -3.14 13.10 8.16
CA GLU A 69 -3.23 12.14 7.06
C GLU A 69 -2.61 10.81 7.50
N VAL A 70 -3.24 9.68 7.13
CA VAL A 70 -2.70 8.34 7.36
C VAL A 70 -2.18 7.79 6.03
N VAL A 71 -0.87 7.95 5.82
CA VAL A 71 -0.15 7.43 4.65
C VAL A 71 0.00 5.93 4.79
N GLN A 72 -0.51 5.17 3.82
CA GLN A 72 -0.50 3.69 3.84
C GLN A 72 0.41 3.15 2.75
N LEU A 73 1.31 2.24 3.12
CA LEU A 73 2.23 1.55 2.22
C LEU A 73 1.79 0.10 2.03
N TYR A 74 1.48 -0.22 0.79
CA TYR A 74 1.13 -1.55 0.32
C TYR A 74 2.22 -2.11 -0.59
N ILE A 75 2.38 -3.43 -0.58
CA ILE A 75 3.22 -4.14 -1.55
C ILE A 75 2.41 -5.17 -2.33
N HIS A 76 2.92 -5.51 -3.50
CA HIS A 76 2.54 -6.67 -4.29
C HIS A 76 3.80 -7.28 -4.88
N ASP A 77 3.99 -8.58 -4.66
CA ASP A 77 5.04 -9.36 -5.30
C ASP A 77 4.54 -9.82 -6.67
N GLU A 78 5.20 -9.37 -7.74
CA GLU A 78 4.79 -9.63 -9.13
C GLU A 78 5.01 -11.09 -9.53
N LEU A 79 6.00 -11.76 -8.92
CA LEU A 79 6.47 -13.08 -9.32
C LEU A 79 6.89 -13.89 -8.09
N ALA A 80 5.92 -14.58 -7.51
CA ALA A 80 6.10 -15.43 -6.34
C ALA A 80 5.87 -16.91 -6.64
N SER A 81 6.52 -17.79 -5.88
CA SER A 81 6.31 -19.25 -5.97
C SER A 81 4.91 -19.71 -5.58
N VAL A 82 4.19 -18.90 -4.80
CA VAL A 82 2.81 -19.14 -4.38
C VAL A 82 1.97 -17.88 -4.57
N VAL A 83 0.68 -18.05 -4.88
CA VAL A 83 -0.23 -16.94 -5.17
C VAL A 83 -0.28 -15.94 -4.02
N GLN A 84 0.19 -14.71 -4.28
CA GLN A 84 0.17 -13.60 -3.33
C GLN A 84 -1.10 -12.76 -3.45
N PRO A 85 -1.48 -12.06 -2.37
CA PRO A 85 -2.48 -11.01 -2.45
C PRO A 85 -2.07 -9.87 -3.40
N LEU A 86 -3.04 -9.24 -4.05
CA LEU A 86 -2.82 -8.10 -4.94
C LEU A 86 -2.33 -6.84 -4.23
N LYS A 87 -2.62 -6.74 -2.92
CA LYS A 87 -2.17 -5.66 -2.04
C LYS A 87 -2.00 -6.23 -0.64
N GLN A 88 -0.87 -5.94 -0.01
CA GLN A 88 -0.62 -6.23 1.40
C GLN A 88 -0.12 -4.97 2.09
N LEU A 89 -0.83 -4.49 3.11
CA LEU A 89 -0.34 -3.38 3.93
C LEU A 89 0.91 -3.84 4.69
N LYS A 90 1.99 -3.08 4.61
CA LYS A 90 3.23 -3.35 5.34
C LYS A 90 3.57 -2.27 6.36
N ALA A 91 3.29 -1.02 6.04
CA ALA A 91 3.51 0.08 6.96
C ALA A 91 2.45 1.17 6.79
N PHE A 92 2.24 1.96 7.83
CA PHE A 92 1.47 3.19 7.76
C PHE A 92 2.06 4.24 8.71
N ARG A 93 1.84 5.52 8.39
CA ARG A 93 2.19 6.62 9.28
C ARG A 93 1.08 7.64 9.31
N ARG A 94 0.70 8.04 10.52
CA ARG A 94 -0.18 9.19 10.75
C ARG A 94 0.68 10.44 10.93
N VAL A 95 0.41 11.48 10.15
CA VAL A 95 1.19 12.71 10.14
C VAL A 95 0.26 13.90 10.19
N MET A 96 0.47 14.80 11.15
CA MET A 96 -0.18 16.11 11.20
C MET A 96 0.50 17.04 10.20
N ILE A 97 -0.28 17.62 9.29
CA ILE A 97 0.20 18.52 8.24
C ILE A 97 -0.63 19.80 8.32
N PRO A 98 -0.05 20.91 8.81
CA PRO A 98 -0.71 22.21 8.80
C PRO A 98 -1.09 22.65 7.38
N ARG A 99 -2.07 23.55 7.28
CA ARG A 99 -2.56 24.10 6.02
C ARG A 99 -1.40 24.64 5.17
N GLY A 100 -1.31 24.19 3.92
CA GLY A 100 -0.29 24.66 2.97
C GLY A 100 1.12 24.10 3.22
N GLU A 101 1.33 23.32 4.28
CA GLU A 101 2.61 22.67 4.54
C GLU A 101 2.76 21.36 3.77
N THR A 102 4.01 20.96 3.58
CA THR A 102 4.41 19.64 3.07
C THR A 102 5.27 18.93 4.10
N ARG A 103 4.99 17.65 4.32
CA ARG A 103 5.77 16.78 5.21
C ARG A 103 6.42 15.67 4.40
N HIS A 104 7.69 15.43 4.69
CA HIS A 104 8.43 14.28 4.17
C HIS A 104 8.09 13.05 5.01
N VAL A 105 7.68 11.97 4.36
CA VAL A 105 7.30 10.71 4.99
C VAL A 105 8.23 9.62 4.49
N GLU A 106 8.82 8.87 5.43
CA GLU A 106 9.74 7.80 5.15
C GLU A 106 9.28 6.48 5.79
N PHE A 107 9.50 5.40 5.05
CA PHE A 107 9.29 4.02 5.46
C PHE A 107 10.55 3.21 5.15
N THR A 108 10.83 2.25 6.01
CA THR A 108 11.84 1.22 5.76
C THR A 108 11.13 -0.12 5.79
N LEU A 109 11.22 -0.85 4.68
CA LEU A 109 10.79 -2.23 4.59
C LEU A 109 12.01 -3.12 4.76
N SER A 110 11.90 -4.03 5.71
CA SER A 110 12.90 -5.08 5.94
C SER A 110 12.69 -6.25 5.00
N ARG A 111 13.70 -7.14 4.92
CA ARG A 111 13.57 -8.43 4.23
C ARG A 111 12.39 -9.27 4.75
N GLU A 112 12.06 -9.17 6.04
CA GLU A 112 10.92 -9.88 6.64
C GLU A 112 9.58 -9.34 6.10
N ASP A 113 9.48 -8.02 5.87
CA ASP A 113 8.30 -7.41 5.28
C ASP A 113 8.06 -7.85 3.83
N LEU A 114 9.12 -8.22 3.12
CA LEU A 114 9.08 -8.73 1.74
C LEU A 114 8.95 -10.26 1.67
N SER A 115 9.01 -10.97 2.80
CA SER A 115 8.97 -12.43 2.84
C SER A 115 7.55 -12.97 2.70
N ILE A 116 7.45 -14.18 2.17
CA ILE A 116 6.19 -14.93 1.98
C ILE A 116 6.25 -16.26 2.72
N VAL A 117 5.07 -16.83 3.02
CA VAL A 117 4.97 -18.21 3.53
C VAL A 117 4.79 -19.15 2.34
N ASN A 118 5.78 -19.99 2.07
CA ASN A 118 5.75 -20.92 0.95
C ASN A 118 4.86 -22.16 1.21
N ALA A 119 4.73 -23.05 0.22
CA ALA A 119 3.93 -24.28 0.33
C ALA A 119 4.40 -25.25 1.43
N LYS A 120 5.64 -25.12 1.92
CA LYS A 120 6.19 -25.90 3.05
C LYS A 120 5.95 -25.24 4.40
N MET A 121 5.14 -24.18 4.46
CA MET A 121 4.87 -23.39 5.67
C MET A 121 6.13 -22.72 6.25
N GLN A 122 7.08 -22.38 5.38
CA GLN A 122 8.31 -21.69 5.75
C GLN A 122 8.25 -20.24 5.27
N THR A 123 8.63 -19.31 6.13
CA THR A 123 8.84 -17.91 5.75
C THR A 123 10.14 -17.82 4.95
N VAL A 124 10.01 -17.43 3.68
CA VAL A 124 11.13 -17.30 2.75
C VAL A 124 11.08 -15.95 2.06
N PHE A 125 12.26 -15.39 1.81
CA PHE A 125 12.42 -14.24 0.96
C PHE A 125 12.75 -14.71 -0.45
N GLU A 126 11.96 -14.27 -1.43
CA GLU A 126 12.17 -14.56 -2.84
C GLU A 126 12.61 -13.25 -3.52
N PRO A 127 13.85 -13.19 -4.05
CA PRO A 127 14.30 -12.05 -4.84
C PRO A 127 13.40 -11.88 -6.07
N GLY A 128 13.06 -10.63 -6.41
CA GLY A 128 12.11 -10.37 -7.48
C GLY A 128 11.66 -8.92 -7.56
N ASP A 129 10.64 -8.70 -8.37
CA ASP A 129 10.03 -7.38 -8.59
C ASP A 129 8.87 -7.17 -7.63
N PHE A 130 9.01 -6.14 -6.79
CA PHE A 130 7.98 -5.72 -5.85
C PHE A 130 7.35 -4.41 -6.31
N ARG A 131 6.03 -4.39 -6.46
CA ARG A 131 5.26 -3.17 -6.66
C ARG A 131 4.95 -2.54 -5.30
N ILE A 132 5.56 -1.39 -5.06
CA ILE A 132 5.28 -0.55 -3.91
C ILE A 132 4.16 0.42 -4.29
N MET A 133 3.14 0.51 -3.44
CA MET A 133 1.94 1.32 -3.64
C MET A 133 1.71 2.17 -2.39
N ILE A 134 1.60 3.49 -2.57
CA ILE A 134 1.27 4.43 -1.51
C ILE A 134 -0.12 4.98 -1.77
N GLY A 135 -0.97 4.94 -0.74
CA GLY A 135 -2.35 5.40 -0.83
C GLY A 135 -2.89 5.97 0.47
N ALA A 136 -4.04 6.63 0.35
CA ALA A 136 -4.85 7.07 1.48
C ALA A 136 -5.83 5.98 1.94
N SER A 137 -6.09 4.97 1.09
CA SER A 137 -6.82 3.75 1.44
C SER A 137 -6.40 2.61 0.52
N SER A 138 -6.87 1.39 0.79
CA SER A 138 -6.57 0.23 -0.07
C SER A 138 -7.08 0.39 -1.51
N ASP A 139 -8.11 1.21 -1.77
CA ASP A 139 -8.61 1.51 -3.12
C ASP A 139 -8.16 2.87 -3.67
N ASP A 140 -7.68 3.78 -2.82
CA ASP A 140 -7.14 5.09 -3.21
C ASP A 140 -5.60 5.07 -3.20
N ILE A 141 -5.02 4.39 -4.19
CA ILE A 141 -3.57 4.36 -4.42
C ILE A 141 -3.19 5.56 -5.30
N ARG A 142 -2.32 6.41 -4.78
CA ARG A 142 -1.97 7.70 -5.40
C ARG A 142 -0.60 7.67 -6.08
N LEU A 143 0.34 6.93 -5.50
CA LEU A 143 1.67 6.73 -6.06
C LEU A 143 2.00 5.23 -6.09
N GLN A 144 2.68 4.78 -7.12
CA GLN A 144 3.15 3.41 -7.21
C GLN A 144 4.42 3.33 -8.05
N LYS A 145 5.29 2.39 -7.72
CA LYS A 145 6.51 2.11 -8.48
C LYS A 145 6.95 0.67 -8.25
N VAL A 146 7.50 0.04 -9.28
CA VAL A 146 8.10 -1.29 -9.20
C VAL A 146 9.58 -1.15 -8.88
N VAL A 147 10.07 -1.99 -7.98
CA VAL A 147 11.49 -2.07 -7.60
C VAL A 147 11.93 -3.53 -7.58
N SER A 148 13.08 -3.80 -8.16
CA SER A 148 13.72 -5.12 -8.10
C SER A 148 14.56 -5.21 -6.82
N VAL A 149 14.36 -6.28 -6.05
CA VAL A 149 15.11 -6.54 -4.81
C VAL A 149 15.84 -7.86 -4.97
N GLU A 150 17.15 -7.82 -4.73
CA GLU A 150 18.08 -8.96 -4.81
C GLU A 150 18.39 -9.56 -3.43
#